data_AF-A0A370HZ22-F1
#
_entry.id   AF-A0A370HZ22-F1
#
_cell.length_a   1.000
_cell.length_b   1.000
_cell.length_c   1.000
_cell.angle_alpha   90.00
_cell.angle_beta   90.00
_cell.angle_gamma   90.00
#
_symmetry.space_group_name_H-M   'P 1'
#
loop_
_entity.id
_entity.type
_entity.pdbx_description
1 polymer ?
#
loop_
_entity_poly.entity_id
_entity_poly.type
_entity_poly.pdbx_seq_one_letter_code
_entity_poly.pdbx_strand_id
1 'polypeptide(L)'
;MGEKDFPSTPEETSAFLDRLTFRDDPVPAAQLPPRLSPGEDIMVTTSIRLPMQLHGRIKELAEQRGIGVSTLVREWAEAAVADLDDHGELISRADALRALARIHTVRHAS
;
A
#
# COMPACT_ATOMS: atom_id res chain seq x y z
N MET A 1 -19.39 -6.20 -22.13
CA MET A 1 -20.43 -6.80 -21.28
C MET A 1 -21.17 -5.65 -20.64
N GLY A 2 -22.45 -5.49 -20.92
CA GLY A 2 -23.24 -4.38 -20.38
C GLY A 2 -23.88 -4.76 -19.05
N GLU A 3 -24.30 -3.79 -18.23
CA GLU A 3 -25.04 -4.03 -16.98
C GLU A 3 -26.31 -4.90 -17.17
N LYS A 4 -26.83 -4.99 -18.40
CA LYS A 4 -28.00 -5.81 -18.75
C LYS A 4 -27.73 -7.32 -18.78
N ASP A 5 -26.47 -7.75 -18.70
CA ASP A 5 -26.09 -9.16 -18.79
C ASP A 5 -26.02 -9.87 -17.42
N PHE A 6 -26.22 -9.14 -16.32
CA PHE A 6 -26.11 -9.67 -14.95
C PHE A 6 -27.46 -9.70 -14.23
N PRO A 7 -27.76 -10.77 -13.45
CA PRO A 7 -29.00 -10.87 -12.69
C PRO A 7 -29.07 -9.78 -11.63
N SER A 8 -30.22 -9.12 -11.52
CA SER A 8 -30.47 -8.02 -10.58
C SER A 8 -31.50 -8.35 -9.50
N THR A 9 -32.17 -9.51 -9.61
CA THR A 9 -33.11 -10.02 -8.60
C THR A 9 -32.67 -11.38 -8.04
N PRO A 10 -33.15 -11.78 -6.85
CA PRO A 10 -32.89 -13.12 -6.29
C PRO A 10 -33.32 -14.25 -7.23
N GLU A 11 -34.48 -14.12 -7.88
CA GLU A 11 -35.02 -15.13 -8.80
C GLU A 11 -34.16 -15.25 -10.06
N GLU A 12 -33.74 -14.13 -10.64
CA GLU A 12 -32.80 -14.11 -11.77
C GLU A 12 -31.44 -14.69 -11.39
N THR A 13 -30.98 -14.43 -10.17
CA THR A 13 -29.72 -14.97 -9.65
C THR A 13 -29.81 -16.49 -9.53
N SER A 14 -30.91 -17.01 -8.97
CA SER A 14 -31.13 -18.46 -8.90
C SER A 14 -31.13 -19.10 -10.30
N ALA A 15 -31.90 -18.54 -11.23
CA ALA A 15 -31.96 -19.03 -12.61
C ALA A 15 -30.61 -18.91 -13.36
N PHE A 16 -29.77 -17.94 -13.00
CA PHE A 16 -28.42 -17.83 -13.52
C PHE A 16 -27.50 -18.92 -12.95
N LEU A 17 -27.52 -19.13 -11.63
CA LEU A 17 -26.71 -20.13 -10.95
C LEU A 17 -27.07 -21.56 -11.39
N ASP A 18 -28.36 -21.85 -11.61
CA ASP A 18 -28.84 -23.17 -12.07
C ASP A 18 -28.30 -23.56 -13.45
N ARG A 19 -27.83 -22.58 -14.25
CA ARG A 19 -27.24 -22.81 -15.57
C ARG A 19 -25.73 -22.94 -15.56
N LEU A 20 -25.07 -22.72 -14.42
CA LEU A 20 -23.62 -22.84 -14.32
C LEU A 20 -23.19 -24.30 -14.43
N THR A 21 -22.25 -24.55 -15.34
CA THR A 21 -21.61 -25.87 -15.47
C THR A 21 -20.12 -25.70 -15.23
N PHE A 22 -19.58 -26.50 -14.32
CA PHE A 22 -18.15 -26.52 -14.01
C PHE A 22 -17.50 -27.68 -14.76
N ARG A 23 -16.33 -27.44 -15.34
CA ARG A 23 -15.51 -28.45 -16.00
C ARG A 23 -14.13 -28.44 -15.37
N ASP A 24 -13.54 -29.62 -15.22
CA ASP A 24 -12.19 -29.78 -14.67
C ASP A 24 -11.09 -29.63 -15.75
N ASP A 25 -11.48 -29.36 -16.99
CA ASP A 25 -10.57 -29.14 -18.10
C ASP A 25 -9.69 -27.89 -17.84
N PRO A 26 -8.38 -27.93 -18.15
CA PRO A 26 -7.54 -26.76 -18.07
C PRO A 26 -8.05 -25.62 -18.95
N VAL A 27 -8.21 -24.43 -18.36
CA VAL A 27 -8.63 -23.23 -19.10
C VAL A 27 -7.50 -22.81 -20.06
N PRO A 28 -7.78 -22.57 -21.36
CA PRO A 28 -6.78 -22.08 -22.30
C PRO A 28 -6.17 -20.75 -21.85
N ALA A 29 -4.86 -20.58 -21.99
CA ALA A 29 -4.16 -19.37 -21.55
C ALA A 29 -4.72 -18.06 -22.14
N ALA A 30 -5.26 -18.12 -23.36
CA ALA A 30 -5.89 -16.97 -24.03
C ALA A 30 -7.20 -16.50 -23.38
N GLN A 31 -7.81 -17.31 -22.51
CA GLN A 31 -9.05 -17.00 -21.79
C GLN A 31 -8.77 -16.55 -20.34
N LEU A 32 -7.51 -16.65 -19.89
CA LEU A 32 -7.12 -16.17 -18.57
C LEU A 32 -6.95 -14.64 -18.59
N PRO A 33 -7.28 -13.93 -17.50
CA PRO A 33 -6.90 -12.54 -17.36
C PRO A 33 -5.36 -12.40 -17.46
N PRO A 34 -4.86 -11.25 -17.95
CA PRO A 34 -3.43 -11.02 -18.05
C PRO A 34 -2.78 -11.16 -16.66
N ARG A 35 -1.65 -11.86 -16.61
CA ARG A 35 -0.86 -11.95 -15.38
C ARG A 35 -0.23 -10.59 -15.12
N LEU A 36 -0.34 -10.14 -13.88
CA LEU A 36 0.32 -8.93 -13.42
C LEU A 36 1.84 -9.17 -13.40
N SER A 37 2.59 -8.31 -14.08
CA SER A 37 4.05 -8.39 -14.10
C SER A 37 4.65 -7.68 -12.88
N PRO A 38 5.76 -8.19 -12.31
CA PRO A 38 6.51 -7.45 -11.31
C PRO A 38 6.92 -6.08 -11.87
N GLY A 39 6.67 -5.00 -11.11
CA GLY A 39 6.98 -3.63 -11.53
C GLY A 39 5.86 -2.91 -12.28
N GLU A 40 4.70 -3.54 -12.49
CA GLU A 40 3.50 -2.80 -12.86
C GLU A 40 3.05 -1.89 -11.70
N ASP A 41 2.68 -0.65 -12.01
CA ASP A 41 2.17 0.34 -11.04
C ASP A 41 0.73 -0.01 -10.64
N ILE A 42 0.63 -1.00 -9.75
CA ILE A 42 -0.65 -1.54 -9.26
C ILE A 42 -0.89 -1.01 -7.86
N MET A 43 -1.90 -0.15 -7.74
CA MET A 43 -2.35 0.36 -6.47
C MET A 43 -3.26 -0.64 -5.76
N VAL A 44 -2.88 -1.08 -4.56
CA VAL A 44 -3.70 -1.98 -3.73
C VAL A 44 -4.41 -1.19 -2.63
N THR A 45 -5.72 -1.38 -2.50
CA THR A 45 -6.47 -0.81 -1.36
C THR A 45 -6.15 -1.60 -0.10
N THR A 46 -5.63 -0.91 0.91
CA THR A 46 -5.25 -1.53 2.20
C THR A 46 -5.95 -0.82 3.35
N SER A 47 -6.53 -1.60 4.27
CA SER A 47 -7.08 -1.06 5.52
C SER A 47 -6.00 -0.99 6.59
N ILE A 48 -5.77 0.20 7.14
CA ILE A 48 -4.82 0.43 8.24
C ILE A 48 -5.56 0.99 9.46
N ARG A 49 -5.14 0.57 10.66
CA ARG A 49 -5.66 1.13 11.91
C ARG A 49 -4.79 2.32 12.32
N LEU A 50 -5.41 3.48 12.48
CA LEU A 50 -4.74 4.70 12.94
C LEU A 50 -5.48 5.26 14.16
N PRO A 51 -4.76 5.82 15.15
CA PRO A 51 -5.38 6.65 16.17
C PRO A 51 -6.17 7.80 15.54
N MET A 52 -7.34 8.12 16.09
CA MET A 52 -8.24 9.15 15.55
C MET A 52 -7.54 10.51 15.38
N GLN A 53 -6.77 10.92 16.38
CA GLN A 53 -6.03 12.19 16.35
C GLN A 53 -4.98 12.21 15.25
N LEU A 54 -4.27 11.10 15.04
CA LEU A 54 -3.30 11.00 13.95
C LEU A 54 -4.01 11.11 12.60
N HIS A 55 -5.10 10.37 12.39
CA HIS A 55 -5.87 10.46 11.15
C HIS A 55 -6.39 11.89 10.88
N GLY A 56 -6.86 12.59 11.92
CA GLY A 56 -7.24 14.00 11.81
C GLY A 56 -6.08 14.90 11.37
N ARG A 57 -4.89 14.71 11.98
CA ARG A 57 -3.71 15.50 11.61
C ARG A 57 -3.25 15.25 10.18
N ILE A 58 -3.34 14.01 9.70
CA ILE A 58 -2.99 13.68 8.31
C ILE A 58 -3.93 14.39 7.33
N LYS A 59 -5.23 14.45 7.65
CA LYS A 59 -6.22 15.19 6.84
C LYS A 59 -5.86 16.66 6.71
N GLU A 60 -5.58 17.34 7.82
CA GLU A 60 -5.18 18.74 7.82
C GLU A 60 -3.92 19.00 6.98
N LEU A 61 -2.93 18.10 7.08
CA LEU A 61 -1.68 18.21 6.30
C LEU A 61 -1.93 18.00 4.80
N ALA A 62 -2.83 17.09 4.43
CA ALA A 62 -3.20 16.85 3.04
C ALA A 62 -3.94 18.07 2.46
N GLU A 63 -4.87 18.65 3.22
CA GLU A 63 -5.59 19.87 2.85
C GLU A 63 -4.65 21.07 2.67
N GLN A 64 -3.70 21.27 3.60
CA GLN A 64 -2.68 22.33 3.50
C GLN A 64 -1.83 22.21 2.24
N ARG A 65 -1.62 20.99 1.74
CA ARG A 65 -0.87 20.69 0.51
C ARG A 65 -1.75 20.63 -0.74
N GLY A 66 -3.07 20.72 -0.61
CA GLY A 66 -4.01 20.61 -1.73
C GLY A 66 -4.06 19.21 -2.37
N ILE A 67 -3.72 18.16 -1.63
CA ILE A 67 -3.70 16.77 -2.13
C ILE A 67 -4.63 15.86 -1.33
N GLY A 68 -4.92 14.67 -1.85
CA GLY A 68 -5.69 13.65 -1.16
C GLY A 68 -4.91 12.99 -0.02
N VAL A 69 -5.61 12.56 1.04
CA VAL A 69 -5.02 11.82 2.17
C VAL A 69 -4.28 10.57 1.71
N SER A 70 -4.86 9.81 0.78
CA SER A 70 -4.22 8.61 0.23
C SER A 70 -2.93 8.93 -0.53
N THR A 71 -2.89 10.03 -1.28
CA THR A 71 -1.68 10.52 -1.95
C THR A 71 -0.61 10.87 -0.93
N LEU A 72 -0.94 11.65 0.11
CA LEU A 72 0.00 12.04 1.15
C LEU A 72 0.58 10.82 1.89
N VAL A 73 -0.28 9.88 2.28
CA VAL A 73 0.14 8.65 2.98
C VAL A 73 1.03 7.79 2.08
N ARG A 74 0.72 7.70 0.79
CA ARG A 74 1.56 6.98 -0.18
C ARG A 74 2.93 7.64 -0.32
N GLU A 75 3.00 8.96 -0.52
CA GLU A 75 4.27 9.69 -0.64
C GLU A 75 5.16 9.47 0.60
N TRP A 76 4.57 9.50 1.80
CA TRP A 76 5.31 9.22 3.02
C TRP A 76 5.79 7.78 3.11
N ALA A 77 4.98 6.82 2.67
CA ALA A 77 5.36 5.40 2.67
C ALA A 77 6.50 5.15 1.67
N GLU A 78 6.40 5.70 0.45
CA GLU A 78 7.44 5.61 -0.59
C GLU A 78 8.75 6.24 -0.11
N ALA A 79 8.69 7.45 0.48
CA ALA A 79 9.86 8.12 1.02
C ALA A 79 10.50 7.33 2.17
N ALA A 80 9.69 6.76 3.07
CA ALA A 80 10.19 5.95 4.18
C ALA A 80 10.84 4.64 3.70
N VAL A 81 10.29 3.99 2.67
CA VAL A 81 10.88 2.78 2.08
C VAL A 81 12.19 3.12 1.36
N ALA A 82 12.21 4.19 0.56
CA ALA A 82 13.43 4.63 -0.12
C ALA A 82 14.56 4.96 0.88
N ASP A 83 14.25 5.64 1.99
CA ASP A 83 15.21 5.91 3.07
C ASP A 83 15.79 4.62 3.68
N LEU A 84 14.96 3.59 3.84
CA LEU A 84 15.39 2.28 4.35
C LEU A 84 16.26 1.50 3.36
N ASP A 85 15.93 1.57 2.06
CA ASP A 85 16.67 0.87 1.01
C ASP A 85 18.04 1.53 0.72
N ASP A 86 18.12 2.86 0.76
CA ASP A 86 19.35 3.63 0.50
C ASP A 86 20.32 3.61 1.69
N HIS A 87 19.80 3.49 2.91
CA HIS A 87 20.59 3.45 4.15
C HIS A 87 20.64 2.05 4.74
N GLY A 88 21.16 1.08 3.97
CA GLY A 88 21.30 -0.34 4.29
C GLY A 88 21.99 -0.72 5.62
N GLU A 89 22.28 0.23 6.50
CA GLU A 89 22.55 0.00 7.91
C GLU A 89 22.17 1.24 8.75
N LEU A 90 20.87 1.48 8.96
CA LEU A 90 20.44 2.49 9.94
C LEU A 90 20.96 2.09 11.33
N ILE A 91 21.95 2.82 11.83
CA ILE A 91 22.42 2.64 13.19
C ILE A 91 21.29 2.95 14.17
N SER A 92 21.15 2.15 15.22
CA SER A 92 20.12 2.39 16.23
C SER A 92 20.31 3.76 16.87
N ARG A 93 19.23 4.39 17.38
CA ARG A 93 19.34 5.66 18.13
C ARG A 93 20.36 5.58 19.28
N ALA A 94 20.49 4.42 19.92
CA ALA A 94 21.47 4.19 20.98
C ALA A 94 22.92 4.23 20.44
N ASP A 95 23.15 3.73 19.23
CA ASP A 95 24.46 3.76 18.57
C ASP A 95 24.80 5.16 18.07
N ALA A 96 23.81 5.88 17.55
CA ALA A 96 23.96 7.30 17.20
C ALA A 96 24.35 8.15 18.43
N LEU A 97 23.70 7.94 19.58
CA LEU A 97 24.03 8.65 20.81
C LEU A 97 25.44 8.29 21.34
N ARG A 98 25.83 7.01 21.26
CA ARG A 98 27.19 6.57 21.64
C ARG A 98 28.27 7.19 20.74
N ALA A 99 28.02 7.28 19.44
CA ALA A 99 28.95 7.88 18.49
C ALA A 99 29.14 9.38 18.76
N LEU A 100 28.04 10.12 18.97
CA LEU A 100 28.07 11.56 19.28
C LEU A 100 28.81 11.86 20.59
N ALA A 101 28.61 11.04 21.63
CA ALA A 101 29.29 11.22 22.92
C ALA A 101 30.83 11.12 22.81
N ARG A 102 31.33 10.23 21.93
CA ARG A 102 32.78 10.05 21.70
C ARG A 102 33.43 11.25 21.01
N ILE A 103 32.70 11.96 20.16
CA ILE A 103 33.22 13.15 19.46
C ILE A 103 33.29 14.34 20.41
N HIS A 104 32.33 14.48 21.33
CA HIS A 104 32.29 15.59 22.29
C HIS A 104 33.46 15.54 23.30
N THR A 105 33.90 14.36 23.72
CA THR A 105 35.03 14.23 24.66
C THR A 105 36.37 14.63 24.08
N VAL A 106 36.58 14.44 22.77
CA VAL A 106 37.84 14.80 22.09
C VAL A 106 38.01 16.32 21.99
N ARG A 107 36.90 17.07 21.90
CA ARG A 107 36.91 18.54 21.78
C ARG A 107 37.16 19.26 23.13
N HIS A 108 37.01 18.57 24.26
CA HIS A 108 37.32 19.12 25.59
C HIS A 108 38.69 18.71 26.14
N ALA A 109 39.42 17.83 25.43
CA ALA A 109 40.75 17.37 25.80
C ALA A 109 41.88 18.02 24.97
N SER A 110 41.56 19.03 24.16
CA SER A 110 42.51 19.83 23.34
C SER A 110 42.59 21.27 23.85
#